data_AF-A0A7V9ER60-F1
#
_entry.id   AF-A0A7V9ER60-F1
#
_cell.length_a   1.000
_cell.length_b   1.000
_cell.length_c   1.000
_cell.angle_alpha   90.00
_cell.angle_beta   90.00
_cell.angle_gamma   90.00
#
_symmetry.space_group_name_H-M   'P 1'
#
loop_
_entity.id
_entity.type
_entity.pdbx_description
1 polymer ?
#
loop_
_entity_poly.entity_id
_entity_poly.type
_entity_poly.pdbx_seq_one_letter_code
_entity_poly.pdbx_strand_id
1 'polypeptide(L)'
;MTENPLLKESSLDLHYPPFDKIKPLHFTSGYEQGMAGQLQEIEPISSNAEAPTFENTIVALEKTGDLLGRVDRIFSNLTGAHTNPDLQKIETDMAPKLAAHLDAIYLNGPLFKRVETLYNNREKLSLDDESKWLVERYYKDFVRAGAKLSDADKTKLKKMNSELAELQTKFSQNILKEKNADVIVVDKREELDGLSPDAITAASAAAKEEKKEGKFVLALQNTSQQPPLTNLKNRALRERIMKASLARNSHGGEWDTRNIVLRTAKLRAERAALLGYESHAAYQL
;
A
#
# COMPACT_ATOMS: atom_id res chain seq x y z
N MET A 1 31.31 -3.53 6.01
CA MET A 1 29.94 -3.15 5.61
C MET A 1 28.98 -3.99 6.44
N THR A 2 28.00 -3.37 7.09
CA THR A 2 26.99 -4.10 7.86
C THR A 2 26.16 -4.95 6.89
N GLU A 3 26.04 -6.24 7.15
CA GLU A 3 25.26 -7.17 6.33
C GLU A 3 23.78 -6.77 6.34
N ASN A 4 23.11 -6.74 5.16
CA ASN A 4 21.69 -6.42 5.07
C ASN A 4 20.85 -7.65 5.47
N PRO A 5 20.14 -7.63 6.62
CA PRO A 5 19.41 -8.78 7.14
C PRO A 5 18.18 -9.16 6.31
N LEU A 6 17.74 -8.31 5.37
CA LEU A 6 16.59 -8.58 4.51
C LEU A 6 16.95 -9.51 3.33
N LEU A 7 18.24 -9.58 2.96
CA LEU A 7 18.70 -10.30 1.76
C LEU A 7 18.70 -11.83 1.89
N LYS A 8 18.49 -12.35 3.10
CA LYS A 8 18.48 -13.77 3.41
C LYS A 8 17.33 -14.11 4.33
N GLU A 9 16.89 -15.35 4.28
CA GLU A 9 15.84 -15.84 5.17
C GLU A 9 16.30 -15.77 6.63
N SER A 10 15.37 -15.43 7.52
CA SER A 10 15.68 -15.32 8.93
C SER A 10 15.91 -16.70 9.55
N SER A 11 16.93 -16.78 10.41
CA SER A 11 17.22 -17.96 11.22
C SER A 11 16.47 -17.98 12.55
N LEU A 12 15.61 -16.98 12.81
CA LEU A 12 14.73 -16.98 13.99
C LEU A 12 13.59 -17.99 13.79
N ASP A 13 12.96 -18.40 14.89
CA ASP A 13 11.80 -19.29 14.87
C ASP A 13 10.75 -18.82 13.87
N LEU A 14 10.19 -19.75 13.10
CA LEU A 14 9.19 -19.49 12.06
C LEU A 14 9.62 -18.44 11.02
N HIS A 15 10.93 -18.23 10.87
CA HIS A 15 11.53 -17.23 10.00
C HIS A 15 11.10 -15.79 10.32
N TYR A 16 10.86 -15.48 11.59
CA TYR A 16 10.46 -14.14 12.02
C TYR A 16 11.48 -13.06 11.60
N PRO A 17 11.04 -11.85 11.20
CA PRO A 17 11.96 -10.77 10.86
C PRO A 17 12.85 -10.39 12.06
N PRO A 18 14.17 -10.25 11.88
CA PRO A 18 15.08 -9.79 12.93
C PRO A 18 14.97 -8.26 13.10
N PHE A 19 13.85 -7.79 13.69
CA PHE A 19 13.52 -6.37 13.82
C PHE A 19 14.59 -5.57 14.58
N ASP A 20 15.34 -6.20 15.48
CA ASP A 20 16.48 -5.63 16.20
C ASP A 20 17.64 -5.21 15.28
N LYS A 21 17.74 -5.82 14.09
CA LYS A 21 18.81 -5.59 13.11
C LYS A 21 18.35 -4.77 11.91
N ILE A 22 17.05 -4.65 11.66
CA ILE A 22 16.51 -3.98 10.49
C ILE A 22 16.59 -2.46 10.68
N LYS A 23 17.07 -1.75 9.66
CA LYS A 23 17.23 -0.29 9.64
C LYS A 23 16.64 0.26 8.35
N PRO A 24 16.17 1.52 8.32
CA PRO A 24 15.61 2.13 7.11
C PRO A 24 16.50 1.96 5.87
N LEU A 25 17.82 2.15 5.99
CA LEU A 25 18.76 2.02 4.88
C LEU A 25 18.77 0.64 4.21
N HIS A 26 18.34 -0.42 4.92
CA HIS A 26 18.32 -1.78 4.38
C HIS A 26 17.21 -1.95 3.32
N PHE A 27 16.14 -1.16 3.37
CA PHE A 27 14.99 -1.34 2.48
C PHE A 27 15.28 -0.92 1.04
N THR A 28 15.93 0.22 0.80
CA THR A 28 16.23 0.65 -0.58
C THR A 28 17.05 -0.41 -1.32
N SER A 29 18.15 -0.87 -0.71
CA SER A 29 18.99 -1.91 -1.30
C SER A 29 18.31 -3.28 -1.35
N GLY A 30 17.42 -3.59 -0.40
CA GLY A 30 16.61 -4.81 -0.40
C GLY A 30 15.59 -4.83 -1.55
N TYR A 31 14.88 -3.73 -1.77
CA TYR A 31 13.93 -3.58 -2.88
C TYR A 31 14.64 -3.65 -4.23
N GLU A 32 15.74 -2.92 -4.41
CA GLU A 32 16.47 -2.90 -5.67
C GLU A 32 17.01 -4.29 -6.04
N GLN A 33 17.57 -5.02 -5.06
CA GLN A 33 18.02 -6.39 -5.28
C GLN A 33 16.86 -7.38 -5.46
N GLY A 34 15.76 -7.23 -4.70
CA GLY A 34 14.58 -8.06 -4.83
C GLY A 34 13.91 -7.92 -6.20
N MET A 35 13.73 -6.70 -6.69
CA MET A 35 13.17 -6.43 -8.02
C MET A 35 14.08 -6.99 -9.12
N ALA A 36 15.39 -6.69 -9.05
CA ALA A 36 16.35 -7.19 -10.03
C ALA A 36 16.40 -8.73 -10.06
N GLY A 37 16.44 -9.37 -8.88
CA GLY A 37 16.43 -10.83 -8.74
C GLY A 37 15.16 -11.45 -9.30
N GLN A 38 13.98 -10.90 -9.00
CA GLN A 38 12.73 -11.43 -9.53
C GLN A 38 12.65 -11.33 -11.06
N LEU A 39 13.13 -10.23 -11.65
CA LEU A 39 13.17 -10.13 -13.12
C LEU A 39 14.13 -11.15 -13.75
N GLN A 40 15.25 -11.46 -13.08
CA GLN A 40 16.17 -12.52 -13.50
C GLN A 40 15.55 -13.92 -13.38
N GLU A 41 14.76 -14.18 -12.35
CA GLU A 41 14.02 -15.45 -12.18
C GLU A 41 12.91 -15.62 -13.23
N ILE A 42 12.30 -14.52 -13.67
CA ILE A 42 11.22 -14.52 -14.66
C ILE A 42 11.73 -14.73 -16.09
N GLU A 43 12.93 -14.22 -16.41
CA GLU A 43 13.53 -14.34 -17.74
C GLU A 43 13.46 -15.78 -18.27
N PRO A 44 14.02 -16.81 -17.58
CA PRO A 44 14.06 -18.16 -18.10
C PRO A 44 12.68 -18.79 -18.18
N ILE A 45 11.69 -18.32 -17.41
CA ILE A 45 10.29 -18.76 -17.54
C ILE A 45 9.72 -18.22 -18.85
N SER A 46 9.90 -16.93 -19.11
CA SER A 46 9.34 -16.25 -20.28
C SER A 46 9.98 -16.68 -21.60
N SER A 47 11.28 -17.03 -21.58
CA SER A 47 12.06 -17.41 -22.75
C SER A 47 12.23 -18.93 -22.92
N ASN A 48 11.67 -19.76 -22.04
CA ASN A 48 11.77 -21.22 -22.13
C ASN A 48 11.23 -21.71 -23.49
N ALA A 49 12.07 -22.41 -24.25
CA ALA A 49 11.73 -22.95 -25.56
C ALA A 49 10.82 -24.18 -25.50
N GLU A 50 10.76 -24.86 -24.35
CA GLU A 50 9.84 -25.97 -24.14
C GLU A 50 8.38 -25.48 -24.10
N ALA A 51 7.48 -26.38 -24.50
CA ALA A 51 6.05 -26.14 -24.40
C ALA A 51 5.65 -25.77 -22.95
N PRO A 52 4.73 -24.80 -22.74
CA PRO A 52 4.29 -24.45 -21.40
C PRO A 52 3.66 -25.64 -20.68
N THR A 53 4.15 -25.92 -19.47
CA THR A 53 3.53 -26.83 -18.50
C THR A 53 3.17 -26.05 -17.25
N PHE A 54 2.32 -26.65 -16.40
CA PHE A 54 1.97 -26.04 -15.11
C PHE A 54 3.23 -25.75 -14.27
N GLU A 55 4.18 -26.69 -14.25
CA GLU A 55 5.41 -26.62 -13.47
C GLU A 55 6.38 -25.55 -14.01
N ASN A 56 6.64 -25.55 -15.32
CA ASN A 56 7.63 -24.67 -15.92
C ASN A 56 7.13 -23.23 -16.17
N THR A 57 5.86 -22.95 -15.82
CA THR A 57 5.24 -21.63 -16.00
C THR A 57 4.56 -21.16 -14.72
N ILE A 58 3.52 -21.82 -14.24
CA ILE A 58 2.73 -21.33 -13.09
C ILE A 58 3.48 -21.55 -11.77
N VAL A 59 3.93 -22.78 -11.51
CA VAL A 59 4.71 -23.08 -10.29
C VAL A 59 6.04 -22.32 -10.31
N ALA A 60 6.67 -22.20 -11.48
CA ALA A 60 7.87 -21.40 -11.63
C ALA A 60 7.62 -19.93 -11.28
N LEU A 61 6.51 -19.33 -11.75
CA LEU A 61 6.13 -17.96 -11.41
C LEU A 61 5.86 -17.75 -9.92
N GLU A 62 5.13 -18.67 -9.29
CA GLU A 62 4.82 -18.64 -7.85
C GLU A 62 6.08 -18.64 -6.98
N LYS A 63 7.16 -19.23 -7.46
CA LYS A 63 8.44 -19.31 -6.74
C LYS A 63 9.33 -18.08 -6.94
N THR A 64 8.95 -17.15 -7.81
CA THR A 64 9.75 -15.94 -8.07
C THR A 64 9.49 -14.87 -7.01
N GLY A 65 10.49 -14.03 -6.77
CA GLY A 65 10.34 -12.81 -5.98
C GLY A 65 10.24 -13.00 -4.47
N ASP A 66 10.63 -14.15 -3.92
CA ASP A 66 10.60 -14.39 -2.47
C ASP A 66 11.38 -13.31 -1.69
N LEU A 67 12.56 -12.92 -2.19
CA LEU A 67 13.33 -11.83 -1.60
C LEU A 67 12.55 -10.50 -1.60
N LEU A 68 11.93 -10.13 -2.72
CA LEU A 68 11.15 -8.90 -2.82
C LEU A 68 9.94 -8.96 -1.89
N GLY A 69 9.22 -10.08 -1.86
CA GLY A 69 8.07 -10.30 -0.98
C GLY A 69 8.44 -10.20 0.50
N ARG A 70 9.62 -10.71 0.89
CA ARG A 70 10.13 -10.58 2.26
C ARG A 70 10.38 -9.11 2.63
N VAL A 71 11.04 -8.36 1.76
CA VAL A 71 11.31 -6.93 1.96
C VAL A 71 9.99 -6.15 2.08
N ASP A 72 9.07 -6.36 1.13
CA ASP A 72 7.79 -5.66 1.06
C ASP A 72 6.90 -5.92 2.27
N ARG A 73 6.76 -7.18 2.69
CA ARG A 73 5.97 -7.55 3.88
C ARG A 73 6.45 -6.82 5.14
N ILE A 74 7.76 -6.79 5.37
CA ILE A 74 8.36 -6.14 6.54
C ILE A 74 8.17 -4.62 6.44
N PHE A 75 8.44 -4.04 5.27
CA PHE A 75 8.33 -2.61 5.05
C PHE A 75 6.89 -2.11 5.19
N SER A 76 5.92 -2.80 4.59
CA SER A 76 4.48 -2.50 4.68
C SER A 76 3.97 -2.61 6.11
N ASN A 77 4.46 -3.59 6.89
CA ASN A 77 4.16 -3.67 8.32
C ASN A 77 4.69 -2.45 9.09
N LEU A 78 5.95 -2.05 8.87
CA LEU A 78 6.55 -0.91 9.56
C LEU A 78 5.91 0.42 9.14
N THR A 79 5.65 0.64 7.87
CA THR A 79 5.00 1.87 7.39
C THR A 79 3.54 1.97 7.86
N GLY A 80 2.85 0.84 8.02
CA GLY A 80 1.50 0.79 8.57
C GLY A 80 1.41 0.98 10.09
N ALA A 81 2.39 0.49 10.86
CA ALA A 81 2.31 0.43 12.33
C ALA A 81 3.30 1.34 13.07
N HIS A 82 4.50 1.57 12.51
CA HIS A 82 5.61 2.25 13.18
C HIS A 82 6.51 3.00 12.18
N THR A 83 5.88 3.91 11.42
CA THR A 83 6.58 4.68 10.37
C THR A 83 7.44 5.80 10.96
N ASN A 84 8.32 6.36 10.13
CA ASN A 84 9.16 7.51 10.43
C ASN A 84 9.53 8.25 9.13
N PRO A 85 10.16 9.43 9.20
CA PRO A 85 10.51 10.20 8.00
C PRO A 85 11.37 9.45 6.98
N ASP A 86 12.31 8.61 7.43
CA ASP A 86 13.16 7.82 6.53
C ASP A 86 12.34 6.77 5.77
N LEU A 87 11.45 6.05 6.47
CA LEU A 87 10.57 5.07 5.84
C LEU A 87 9.57 5.73 4.89
N GLN A 88 8.99 6.88 5.23
CA GLN A 88 8.10 7.64 4.32
C GLN A 88 8.82 8.11 3.06
N LYS A 89 10.10 8.50 3.18
CA LYS A 89 10.92 8.84 2.01
C LYS A 89 11.13 7.61 1.13
N ILE A 90 11.49 6.48 1.71
CA ILE A 90 11.69 5.22 0.97
C ILE A 90 10.39 4.81 0.28
N GLU A 91 9.24 4.91 0.94
CA GLU A 91 7.93 4.59 0.37
C GLU A 91 7.63 5.46 -0.86
N THR A 92 7.94 6.77 -0.78
CA THR A 92 7.79 7.71 -1.89
C THR A 92 8.70 7.35 -3.07
N ASP A 93 9.97 7.04 -2.79
CA ASP A 93 10.96 6.71 -3.82
C ASP A 93 10.70 5.35 -4.47
N MET A 94 10.14 4.39 -3.73
CA MET A 94 9.91 3.01 -4.20
C MET A 94 8.55 2.81 -4.86
N ALA A 95 7.50 3.53 -4.47
CA ALA A 95 6.15 3.34 -5.02
C ALA A 95 6.08 3.30 -6.56
N PRO A 96 6.64 4.28 -7.31
CA PRO A 96 6.64 4.22 -8.78
C PRO A 96 7.53 3.11 -9.34
N LYS A 97 8.64 2.77 -8.67
CA LYS A 97 9.54 1.68 -9.08
C LYS A 97 8.87 0.31 -8.95
N LEU A 98 8.15 0.08 -7.85
CA LEU A 98 7.39 -1.14 -7.61
C LEU A 98 6.22 -1.28 -8.58
N ALA A 99 5.52 -0.18 -8.90
CA ALA A 99 4.50 -0.19 -9.94
C ALA A 99 5.08 -0.58 -11.31
N ALA A 100 6.22 0.02 -11.69
CA ALA A 100 6.90 -0.31 -12.93
C ALA A 100 7.42 -1.75 -12.97
N HIS A 101 7.86 -2.29 -11.83
CA HIS A 101 8.28 -3.68 -11.68
C HIS A 101 7.12 -4.65 -11.95
N LEU A 102 5.96 -4.43 -11.32
CA LEU A 102 4.77 -5.24 -11.59
C LEU A 102 4.32 -5.13 -13.05
N ASP A 103 4.34 -3.92 -13.62
CA ASP A 103 4.02 -3.73 -15.03
C ASP A 103 5.00 -4.46 -15.96
N ALA A 104 6.30 -4.54 -15.61
CA ALA A 104 7.29 -5.28 -16.38
C ALA A 104 6.98 -6.78 -16.44
N ILE A 105 6.38 -7.32 -15.38
CA ILE A 105 5.98 -8.74 -15.28
C ILE A 105 4.66 -8.98 -16.02
N TYR A 106 3.59 -8.29 -15.63
CA TYR A 106 2.25 -8.58 -16.15
C TYR A 106 2.03 -8.11 -17.59
N LEU A 107 2.82 -7.16 -18.08
CA LEU A 107 2.75 -6.71 -19.47
C LEU A 107 3.75 -7.43 -20.39
N ASN A 108 4.54 -8.37 -19.84
CA ASN A 108 5.45 -9.24 -20.60
C ASN A 108 4.66 -10.17 -21.52
N GLY A 109 4.71 -9.89 -22.83
CA GLY A 109 3.99 -10.63 -23.86
C GLY A 109 4.37 -12.11 -23.94
N PRO A 110 5.66 -12.46 -24.06
CA PRO A 110 6.11 -13.86 -24.04
C PRO A 110 5.63 -14.63 -22.82
N LEU A 111 5.76 -14.04 -21.62
CA LEU A 111 5.30 -14.68 -20.38
C LEU A 111 3.78 -14.90 -20.38
N PHE A 112 3.01 -13.87 -20.73
CA PHE A 112 1.55 -13.98 -20.82
C PHE A 112 1.14 -15.06 -21.83
N LYS A 113 1.85 -15.21 -22.95
CA LYS A 113 1.53 -16.23 -23.96
C LYS A 113 1.63 -17.64 -23.40
N ARG A 114 2.59 -17.90 -22.51
CA ARG A 114 2.72 -19.18 -21.82
C ARG A 114 1.53 -19.44 -20.89
N VAL A 115 1.17 -18.45 -20.06
CA VAL A 115 0.01 -18.51 -19.16
C VAL A 115 -1.30 -18.71 -19.93
N GLU A 116 -1.51 -17.96 -21.01
CA GLU A 116 -2.69 -18.08 -21.89
C GLU A 116 -2.80 -19.47 -22.51
N THR A 117 -1.67 -20.06 -22.91
CA THR A 117 -1.64 -21.41 -23.50
C THR A 117 -2.13 -22.45 -22.50
N LEU A 118 -1.69 -22.36 -21.24
CA LEU A 118 -2.17 -23.24 -20.17
C LEU A 118 -3.65 -23.00 -19.88
N TYR A 119 -4.07 -21.74 -19.75
CA TYR A 119 -5.47 -21.40 -19.52
C TYR A 119 -6.40 -21.98 -20.58
N ASN A 120 -6.06 -21.83 -21.86
CA ASN A 120 -6.88 -22.34 -22.96
C ASN A 120 -6.94 -23.87 -23.01
N ASN A 121 -5.95 -24.57 -22.45
CA ASN A 121 -5.86 -26.03 -22.45
C ASN A 121 -6.18 -26.67 -21.08
N ARG A 122 -6.51 -25.88 -20.06
CA ARG A 122 -6.58 -26.33 -18.65
C ARG A 122 -7.46 -27.56 -18.41
N GLU A 123 -8.56 -27.70 -19.15
CA GLU A 123 -9.47 -28.87 -19.06
C GLU A 123 -8.83 -30.19 -19.53
N LYS A 124 -7.70 -30.13 -20.24
CA LYS A 124 -6.98 -31.30 -20.80
C LYS A 124 -5.68 -31.62 -20.07
N LEU A 125 -5.27 -30.78 -19.11
CA LEU A 125 -3.98 -30.90 -18.42
C LEU A 125 -4.01 -31.89 -17.24
N SER A 126 -5.16 -32.52 -16.95
CA SER A 126 -5.34 -33.45 -15.83
C SER A 126 -4.86 -32.89 -14.48
N LEU A 127 -5.08 -31.59 -14.26
CA LEU A 127 -4.72 -30.90 -13.02
C LEU A 127 -5.74 -31.21 -11.92
N ASP A 128 -5.28 -31.21 -10.67
CA ASP A 128 -6.17 -31.12 -9.51
C ASP A 128 -6.88 -29.76 -9.45
N ASP A 129 -7.89 -29.65 -8.58
CA ASP A 129 -8.75 -28.47 -8.49
C ASP A 129 -7.97 -27.20 -8.12
N GLU A 130 -6.97 -27.29 -7.23
CA GLU A 130 -6.17 -26.15 -6.81
C GLU A 130 -5.24 -25.68 -7.94
N SER A 131 -4.54 -26.62 -8.58
CA SER A 131 -3.67 -26.32 -9.71
C SER A 131 -4.44 -25.71 -10.89
N LYS A 132 -5.64 -26.23 -11.19
CA LYS A 132 -6.52 -25.68 -12.21
C LYS A 132 -6.96 -24.25 -11.86
N TRP A 133 -7.39 -24.03 -10.62
CA TRP A 133 -7.79 -22.70 -10.15
C TRP A 133 -6.63 -21.70 -10.24
N LEU A 134 -5.41 -22.13 -9.91
CA LEU A 134 -4.23 -21.28 -9.96
C LEU A 134 -3.91 -20.81 -11.39
N VAL A 135 -4.06 -21.69 -12.40
CA VAL A 135 -3.97 -21.30 -13.82
C VAL A 135 -5.01 -20.22 -14.17
N GLU A 136 -6.25 -20.41 -13.74
CA GLU A 136 -7.35 -19.45 -13.99
C GLU A 136 -7.09 -18.11 -13.30
N ARG A 137 -6.56 -18.14 -12.08
CA ARG A 137 -6.22 -16.97 -11.30
C ARG A 137 -5.12 -16.16 -11.98
N TYR A 138 -4.01 -16.79 -12.33
CA TYR A 138 -2.91 -16.12 -13.04
C TYR A 138 -3.37 -15.52 -14.36
N TYR A 139 -4.13 -16.28 -15.16
CA TYR A 139 -4.68 -15.74 -16.41
C TYR A 139 -5.53 -14.49 -16.17
N LYS A 140 -6.44 -14.54 -15.18
CA LYS A 140 -7.27 -13.40 -14.80
C LYS A 140 -6.43 -12.21 -14.35
N ASP A 141 -5.40 -12.42 -13.54
CA ASP A 141 -4.51 -11.36 -13.05
C ASP A 141 -3.73 -10.69 -14.19
N PHE A 142 -3.16 -11.46 -15.13
CA PHE A 142 -2.51 -10.93 -16.33
C PHE A 142 -3.48 -10.11 -17.20
N VAL A 143 -4.67 -10.64 -17.48
CA VAL A 143 -5.67 -9.93 -18.31
C VAL A 143 -6.10 -8.63 -17.65
N ARG A 144 -6.38 -8.65 -16.34
CA ARG A 144 -6.78 -7.47 -15.56
C ARG A 144 -5.66 -6.45 -15.44
N ALA A 145 -4.42 -6.90 -15.41
CA ALA A 145 -3.24 -6.04 -15.45
C ALA A 145 -2.95 -5.49 -16.86
N GLY A 146 -3.71 -5.87 -17.89
CA GLY A 146 -3.60 -5.30 -19.24
C GLY A 146 -2.70 -6.08 -20.20
N ALA A 147 -2.42 -7.36 -19.93
CA ALA A 147 -1.55 -8.18 -20.79
C ALA A 147 -2.01 -8.25 -22.26
N LYS A 148 -3.33 -8.18 -22.49
CA LYS A 148 -3.99 -8.19 -23.82
C LYS A 148 -4.03 -6.83 -24.53
N LEU A 149 -3.56 -5.75 -23.90
CA LEU A 149 -3.56 -4.43 -24.52
C LEU A 149 -2.51 -4.32 -25.64
N SER A 150 -2.73 -3.36 -26.53
CA SER A 150 -1.72 -2.93 -27.51
C SER A 150 -0.50 -2.34 -26.81
N ASP A 151 0.67 -2.32 -27.44
CA ASP A 151 1.88 -1.73 -26.85
C ASP A 151 1.71 -0.22 -26.54
N ALA A 152 0.94 0.49 -27.38
CA ALA A 152 0.59 1.88 -27.16
C ALA A 152 -0.25 2.06 -25.89
N ASP A 153 -1.24 1.18 -25.68
CA ASP A 153 -2.10 1.24 -24.49
C ASP A 153 -1.39 0.74 -23.24
N LYS A 154 -0.50 -0.25 -23.34
CA LYS A 154 0.41 -0.65 -22.26
C LYS A 154 1.27 0.52 -21.78
N THR A 155 1.75 1.36 -22.70
CA THR A 155 2.53 2.56 -22.34
C THR A 155 1.68 3.57 -21.56
N LYS A 156 0.42 3.79 -21.95
CA LYS A 156 -0.52 4.64 -21.20
C LYS A 156 -0.81 4.06 -19.81
N LEU A 157 -1.06 2.74 -19.75
CA LEU A 157 -1.36 2.03 -18.51
C LEU A 157 -0.22 2.15 -17.50
N LYS A 158 1.04 1.97 -17.92
CA LYS A 158 2.23 2.14 -17.08
C LYS A 158 2.30 3.51 -16.42
N LYS A 159 2.06 4.56 -17.21
CA LYS A 159 2.03 5.94 -16.69
C LYS A 159 0.92 6.12 -15.65
N MET A 160 -0.27 5.58 -15.91
CA MET A 160 -1.39 5.64 -14.97
C MET A 160 -1.09 4.87 -13.67
N ASN A 161 -0.48 3.69 -13.75
CA ASN A 161 -0.14 2.86 -12.59
C ASN A 161 0.92 3.54 -11.71
N SER A 162 1.97 4.12 -12.31
CA SER A 162 2.98 4.89 -11.59
C SER A 162 2.36 6.09 -10.85
N GLU A 163 1.54 6.89 -11.55
CA GLU A 163 0.91 8.07 -10.95
C GLU A 163 -0.10 7.68 -9.85
N LEU A 164 -0.86 6.59 -10.02
CA LEU A 164 -1.74 6.07 -8.98
C LEU A 164 -0.97 5.63 -7.73
N ALA A 165 0.18 4.99 -7.90
CA ALA A 165 1.04 4.58 -6.78
C ALA A 165 1.57 5.80 -6.01
N GLU A 166 2.08 6.81 -6.71
CA GLU A 166 2.54 8.07 -6.11
C GLU A 166 1.41 8.79 -5.35
N LEU A 167 0.22 8.89 -5.94
CA LEU A 167 -0.94 9.54 -5.33
C LEU A 167 -1.40 8.80 -4.07
N GLN A 168 -1.37 7.46 -4.07
CA GLN A 168 -1.76 6.66 -2.91
C GLN A 168 -0.78 6.85 -1.75
N THR A 169 0.53 6.82 -2.02
CA THR A 169 1.55 7.11 -1.01
C THR A 169 1.38 8.52 -0.44
N LYS A 170 1.21 9.52 -1.32
CA LYS A 170 1.02 10.92 -0.89
C LYS A 170 -0.25 11.09 -0.05
N PHE A 171 -1.35 10.43 -0.43
CA PHE A 171 -2.60 10.47 0.34
C PHE A 171 -2.40 9.95 1.76
N SER A 172 -1.82 8.76 1.92
CA SER A 172 -1.56 8.15 3.23
C SER A 172 -0.67 9.01 4.11
N GLN A 173 0.42 9.55 3.55
CA GLN A 173 1.34 10.41 4.29
C GLN A 173 0.71 11.75 4.68
N ASN A 174 -0.09 12.36 3.80
CA ASN A 174 -0.80 13.61 4.11
C ASN A 174 -1.82 13.41 5.23
N ILE A 175 -2.55 12.29 5.25
CA ILE A 175 -3.46 11.95 6.35
C ILE A 175 -2.70 11.87 7.67
N LEU A 176 -1.57 11.16 7.71
CA LEU A 176 -0.79 11.03 8.94
C LEU A 176 -0.24 12.38 9.42
N LYS A 177 0.32 13.17 8.50
CA LYS A 177 0.88 14.49 8.83
C LYS A 177 -0.18 15.42 9.40
N GLU A 178 -1.34 15.50 8.75
CA GLU A 178 -2.39 16.39 9.23
C GLU A 178 -3.05 15.85 10.49
N LYS A 179 -3.28 14.54 10.63
CA LYS A 179 -3.78 13.96 11.89
C LYS A 179 -2.90 14.34 13.09
N ASN A 180 -1.58 14.33 12.92
CA ASN A 180 -0.63 14.67 13.97
C ASN A 180 -0.61 16.19 14.26
N ALA A 181 -0.93 17.03 13.27
CA ALA A 181 -0.94 18.48 13.43
C ALA A 181 -2.29 19.05 13.91
N ASP A 182 -3.41 18.49 13.42
CA ASP A 182 -4.77 18.95 13.68
C ASP A 182 -5.33 18.34 14.98
N VAL A 183 -4.64 18.63 16.07
CA VAL A 183 -5.03 18.22 17.42
C VAL A 183 -5.88 19.27 18.11
N ILE A 184 -6.86 18.84 18.91
CA ILE A 184 -7.72 19.76 19.66
C ILE A 184 -7.05 20.12 20.98
N VAL A 185 -6.51 21.34 21.05
CA VAL A 185 -5.92 21.90 22.25
C VAL A 185 -6.99 22.56 23.12
N VAL A 186 -7.06 22.19 24.39
CA VAL A 186 -7.98 22.75 25.39
C VAL A 186 -7.16 23.38 26.50
N ASP A 187 -7.46 24.65 26.84
CA ASP A 187 -6.65 25.43 27.78
C ASP A 187 -7.04 25.15 29.24
N LYS A 188 -8.33 24.89 29.50
CA LYS A 188 -8.86 24.78 30.87
C LYS A 188 -9.49 23.41 31.12
N ARG A 189 -9.26 22.87 32.33
CA ARG A 189 -9.80 21.56 32.73
C ARG A 189 -11.32 21.55 32.73
N GLU A 190 -11.94 22.67 33.08
CA GLU A 190 -13.40 22.84 33.18
C GLU A 190 -14.09 22.66 31.83
N GLU A 191 -13.39 22.93 30.72
CA GLU A 191 -13.92 22.71 29.37
C GLU A 191 -14.09 21.22 29.03
N LEU A 192 -13.45 20.33 29.80
CA LEU A 192 -13.50 18.88 29.64
C LEU A 192 -14.59 18.21 30.50
N ASP A 193 -15.50 18.98 31.12
CA ASP A 193 -16.60 18.43 31.93
C ASP A 193 -17.37 17.34 31.16
N GLY A 194 -17.56 16.21 31.83
CA GLY A 194 -18.15 14.98 31.31
C GLY A 194 -17.13 13.89 30.95
N LEU A 195 -15.86 14.22 30.69
CA LEU A 195 -14.82 13.20 30.52
C LEU A 195 -14.47 12.53 31.85
N SER A 196 -14.07 11.26 31.79
CA SER A 196 -13.55 10.53 32.95
C SER A 196 -12.22 11.13 33.43
N PRO A 197 -11.86 10.96 34.71
CA PRO A 197 -10.55 11.39 35.21
C PRO A 197 -9.37 10.84 34.39
N ASP A 198 -9.44 9.57 33.98
CA ASP A 198 -8.40 8.93 33.17
C ASP A 198 -8.27 9.55 31.78
N ALA A 199 -9.39 9.89 31.13
CA ALA A 199 -9.38 10.57 29.84
C ALA A 199 -8.76 11.97 29.94
N ILE A 200 -9.01 12.71 31.03
CA ILE A 200 -8.40 14.01 31.27
C ILE A 200 -6.89 13.87 31.53
N THR A 201 -6.47 12.85 32.29
CA THR A 201 -5.06 12.53 32.53
C THR A 201 -4.34 12.19 31.22
N ALA A 202 -4.94 11.35 30.38
CA ALA A 202 -4.39 11.02 29.07
C ALA A 202 -4.26 12.25 28.16
N ALA A 203 -5.25 13.14 28.16
CA ALA A 203 -5.20 14.39 27.40
C ALA A 203 -4.09 15.34 27.89
N SER A 204 -3.82 15.38 29.20
CA SER A 204 -2.71 16.14 29.76
C SER A 204 -1.35 15.54 29.41
N ALA A 205 -1.23 14.21 29.44
CA ALA A 205 0.00 13.51 29.02
C ALA A 205 0.31 13.76 27.53
N ALA A 206 -0.71 13.65 26.67
CA ALA A 206 -0.58 13.99 25.25
C ALA A 206 -0.15 15.44 25.04
N ALA A 207 -0.68 16.39 25.82
CA ALA A 207 -0.25 17.78 25.76
C ALA A 207 1.24 17.96 26.10
N LYS A 208 1.76 17.19 27.06
CA LYS A 208 3.19 17.21 27.41
C LYS A 208 4.06 16.66 26.28
N GLU A 209 3.68 15.54 25.68
CA GLU A 209 4.36 14.96 24.51
C GLU A 209 4.43 15.95 23.35
N GLU A 210 3.33 16.71 23.18
CA GLU A 210 3.15 17.77 22.20
C GLU A 210 3.80 19.11 22.57
N LYS A 211 4.55 19.17 23.68
CA LYS A 211 5.22 20.37 24.22
C LYS A 211 4.25 21.54 24.52
N LYS A 212 3.02 21.22 24.92
CA LYS A 212 1.92 22.14 25.29
C LYS A 212 1.59 21.99 26.78
N GLU A 213 2.61 22.04 27.64
CA GLU A 213 2.44 21.87 29.09
C GLU A 213 1.43 22.88 29.68
N GLY A 214 0.68 22.42 30.69
CA GLY A 214 -0.43 23.19 31.28
C GLY A 214 -1.73 23.17 30.48
N LYS A 215 -1.76 22.49 29.32
CA LYS A 215 -2.96 22.30 28.48
C LYS A 215 -3.39 20.84 28.42
N PHE A 216 -4.44 20.58 27.65
CA PHE A 216 -4.92 19.25 27.30
C PHE A 216 -4.99 19.09 25.78
N VAL A 217 -4.62 17.93 25.27
CA VAL A 217 -4.67 17.60 23.84
C VAL A 217 -5.62 16.41 23.63
N LEU A 218 -6.62 16.61 22.78
CA LEU A 218 -7.49 15.54 22.30
C LEU A 218 -7.13 15.23 20.84
N ALA A 219 -6.45 14.10 20.63
CA ALA A 219 -6.11 13.63 19.30
C ALA A 219 -7.34 13.08 18.56
N LEU A 220 -7.40 13.32 17.24
CA LEU A 220 -8.47 12.83 16.40
C LEU A 220 -8.25 11.35 16.00
N GLN A 221 -9.32 10.57 16.01
CA GLN A 221 -9.36 9.21 15.47
C GLN A 221 -9.80 9.20 14.00
N ASN A 222 -9.52 8.11 13.29
CA ASN A 222 -9.76 7.99 11.85
C ASN A 222 -11.25 8.08 11.45
N THR A 223 -12.19 7.75 12.35
CA THR A 223 -13.64 7.82 12.10
C THR A 223 -14.17 9.25 12.16
N SER A 224 -15.30 9.54 11.53
CA SER A 224 -15.92 10.88 11.58
C SER A 224 -16.45 11.22 12.99
N GLN A 225 -17.07 10.25 13.66
CA GLN A 225 -17.44 10.41 15.06
C GLN A 225 -16.20 10.26 15.95
N GLN A 226 -16.05 11.16 16.92
CA GLN A 226 -14.95 11.18 17.86
C GLN A 226 -15.44 10.74 19.26
N PRO A 227 -14.76 9.81 19.95
CA PRO A 227 -15.20 9.29 21.24
C PRO A 227 -15.50 10.34 22.33
N PRO A 228 -14.73 11.45 22.47
CA PRO A 228 -15.04 12.48 23.46
C PRO A 228 -16.43 13.10 23.30
N LEU A 229 -17.02 13.08 22.10
CA LEU A 229 -18.33 13.68 21.82
C LEU A 229 -19.46 13.03 22.62
N THR A 230 -19.33 11.76 23.00
CA THR A 230 -20.34 11.03 23.76
C THR A 230 -20.53 11.59 25.17
N ASN A 231 -19.43 12.00 25.81
CA ASN A 231 -19.42 12.33 27.24
C ASN A 231 -19.24 13.83 27.52
N LEU A 232 -18.55 14.58 26.65
CA LEU A 232 -18.34 16.01 26.85
C LEU A 232 -19.66 16.76 26.98
N LYS A 233 -19.85 17.52 28.06
CA LYS A 233 -21.02 18.38 28.24
C LYS A 233 -20.89 19.72 27.53
N ASN A 234 -19.67 20.22 27.37
CA ASN A 234 -19.39 21.48 26.67
C ASN A 234 -19.72 21.37 25.17
N ARG A 235 -20.85 21.98 24.75
CA ARG A 235 -21.32 21.96 23.36
C ARG A 235 -20.33 22.64 22.40
N ALA A 236 -19.70 23.74 22.79
CA ALA A 236 -18.77 24.47 21.94
C ALA A 236 -17.52 23.63 21.66
N LEU A 237 -17.00 22.92 22.67
CA LEU A 237 -15.89 21.99 22.48
C LEU A 237 -16.27 20.81 21.59
N ARG A 238 -17.46 20.20 21.79
CA ARG A 238 -17.98 19.15 20.91
C ARG A 238 -18.07 19.62 19.45
N GLU A 239 -18.59 20.81 19.22
CA GLU A 239 -18.71 21.41 17.89
C GLU A 239 -17.33 21.62 17.26
N ARG A 240 -16.34 22.10 18.02
CA ARG A 240 -14.96 22.28 17.54
C ARG A 240 -14.31 20.94 17.15
N ILE A 241 -14.46 19.91 17.97
CA ILE A 241 -13.96 18.55 17.69
C ILE A 241 -14.60 18.00 16.41
N MET A 242 -15.93 18.10 16.30
CA MET A 242 -16.66 17.59 15.13
C MET A 242 -16.26 18.34 13.85
N LYS A 243 -16.14 19.67 13.90
CA LYS A 243 -15.71 20.47 12.75
C LYS A 243 -14.31 20.08 12.28
N ALA A 244 -13.34 19.96 13.19
CA ALA A 244 -12.00 19.50 12.83
C ALA A 244 -12.04 18.09 12.21
N SER A 245 -12.75 17.15 12.86
CA SER A 245 -12.89 15.78 12.37
C SER A 245 -13.49 15.68 10.96
N LEU A 246 -14.49 16.51 10.63
CA LEU A 246 -15.14 16.49 9.31
C LEU A 246 -14.35 17.26 8.25
N ALA A 247 -13.53 18.22 8.67
CA ALA A 247 -12.71 19.04 7.78
C ALA A 247 -11.33 18.45 7.50
N ARG A 248 -10.94 17.34 8.16
CA ARG A 248 -9.68 16.64 7.92
C ARG A 248 -9.41 16.48 6.42
N ASN A 249 -8.23 16.90 6.05
CA ASN A 249 -7.55 16.89 4.77
C ASN A 249 -8.35 17.58 3.66
N SER A 250 -9.25 18.50 4.03
CA SER A 250 -10.19 19.14 3.10
C SER A 250 -10.44 20.63 3.35
N HIS A 251 -9.73 21.25 4.29
CA HIS A 251 -9.82 22.69 4.59
C HIS A 251 -8.75 23.55 3.89
N GLY A 252 -8.02 23.00 2.92
CA GLY A 252 -6.84 23.64 2.31
C GLY A 252 -5.57 23.44 3.14
N GLY A 253 -4.45 24.00 2.67
CA GLY A 253 -3.13 23.84 3.29
C GLY A 253 -2.27 22.77 2.61
N GLU A 254 -1.12 22.48 3.22
CA GLU A 254 -0.08 21.61 2.64
C GLU A 254 -0.54 20.16 2.47
N TRP A 255 -1.40 19.67 3.36
CA TRP A 255 -1.82 18.27 3.42
C TRP A 255 -3.25 18.04 2.93
N ASP A 256 -3.83 19.00 2.21
CA ASP A 256 -5.13 18.83 1.56
C ASP A 256 -5.09 17.67 0.55
N THR A 257 -6.07 16.79 0.63
CA THR A 257 -6.15 15.58 -0.21
C THR A 257 -7.23 15.65 -1.28
N ARG A 258 -8.03 16.72 -1.37
CA ARG A 258 -9.15 16.81 -2.33
C ARG A 258 -8.68 16.65 -3.77
N ASN A 259 -7.60 17.36 -4.14
CA ASN A 259 -7.03 17.25 -5.49
C ASN A 259 -6.42 15.86 -5.75
N ILE A 260 -5.85 15.22 -4.72
CA ILE A 260 -5.33 13.85 -4.81
C ILE A 260 -6.49 12.90 -5.11
N VAL A 261 -7.57 12.97 -4.33
CA VAL A 261 -8.77 12.13 -4.50
C VAL A 261 -9.41 12.33 -5.88
N LEU A 262 -9.57 13.58 -6.33
CA LEU A 262 -10.11 13.88 -7.66
C LEU A 262 -9.24 13.28 -8.78
N ARG A 263 -7.92 13.43 -8.68
CA ARG A 263 -6.99 12.88 -9.67
C ARG A 263 -7.00 11.35 -9.65
N THR A 264 -6.97 10.74 -8.48
CA THR A 264 -7.06 9.27 -8.31
C THR A 264 -8.36 8.72 -8.89
N ALA A 265 -9.50 9.36 -8.64
CA ALA A 265 -10.79 8.93 -9.19
C ALA A 265 -10.81 8.99 -10.72
N LYS A 266 -10.30 10.09 -11.30
CA LYS A 266 -10.17 10.25 -12.76
C LYS A 266 -9.27 9.18 -13.37
N LEU A 267 -8.07 8.98 -12.82
CA LEU A 267 -7.14 7.95 -13.29
C LEU A 267 -7.72 6.54 -13.18
N ARG A 268 -8.44 6.23 -12.09
CA ARG A 268 -9.10 4.93 -11.91
C ARG A 268 -10.18 4.68 -12.96
N ALA A 269 -10.94 5.71 -13.35
CA ALA A 269 -11.93 5.61 -14.41
C ALA A 269 -11.26 5.47 -15.80
N GLU A 270 -10.25 6.29 -16.10
CA GLU A 270 -9.47 6.21 -17.34
C GLU A 270 -8.81 4.83 -17.51
N ARG A 271 -8.20 4.30 -16.44
CA ARG A 271 -7.58 2.98 -16.41
C ARG A 271 -8.61 1.86 -16.64
N ALA A 272 -9.78 1.95 -16.00
CA ALA A 272 -10.83 0.95 -16.18
C ALA A 272 -11.35 0.94 -17.63
N ALA A 273 -11.59 2.12 -18.21
CA ALA A 273 -12.00 2.25 -19.59
C ALA A 273 -10.94 1.69 -20.57
N LEU A 274 -9.66 1.97 -20.31
CA LEU A 274 -8.54 1.42 -21.09
C LEU A 274 -8.53 -0.12 -21.07
N LEU A 275 -8.90 -0.72 -19.93
CA LEU A 275 -8.99 -2.16 -19.73
C LEU A 275 -10.34 -2.75 -20.20
N GLY A 276 -11.23 -1.94 -20.80
CA GLY A 276 -12.51 -2.39 -21.35
C GLY A 276 -13.66 -2.46 -20.35
N TYR A 277 -13.57 -1.80 -19.20
CA TYR A 277 -14.62 -1.77 -18.17
C TYR A 277 -15.32 -0.40 -18.13
N GLU A 278 -16.63 -0.41 -17.91
CA GLU A 278 -17.45 0.81 -17.85
C GLU A 278 -17.12 1.72 -16.66
N SER A 279 -16.58 1.15 -15.58
CA SER A 279 -16.21 1.90 -14.38
C SER A 279 -15.10 1.19 -13.60
N HIS A 280 -14.47 1.91 -12.68
CA HIS A 280 -13.53 1.30 -11.73
C HIS A 280 -14.19 0.23 -10.86
N ALA A 281 -15.47 0.39 -10.50
CA ALA A 281 -16.20 -0.60 -9.72
C ALA A 281 -16.42 -1.90 -10.51
N ALA A 282 -16.83 -1.79 -11.79
CA ALA A 282 -16.95 -2.95 -12.68
C ALA A 282 -15.60 -3.63 -12.93
N TYR A 283 -14.49 -2.87 -12.90
CA TYR A 283 -13.17 -3.46 -12.90
C TYR A 283 -12.86 -4.16 -11.58
N GLN A 284 -13.21 -3.64 -10.41
CA GLN A 284 -12.81 -4.21 -9.12
C GLN A 284 -13.60 -5.46 -8.70
N LEU A 285 -14.90 -5.52 -9.00
CA LEU A 285 -15.81 -6.63 -8.68
C LEU A 285 -15.68 -7.80 -9.67
#